data_AF-A0A0K0DAI2-F1
#
_entry.id   AF-A0A0K0DAI2-F1
#
_cell.length_a   1.000
_cell.length_b   1.000
_cell.length_c   1.000
_cell.angle_alpha   90.00
_cell.angle_beta   90.00
_cell.angle_gamma   90.00
#
_symmetry.space_group_name_H-M   'P 1'
#
loop_
_entity.id
_entity.type
_entity.pdbx_description
1 polymer ?
#
loop_
_entity_poly.entity_id
_entity_poly.type
_entity_poly.pdbx_seq_one_letter_code
_entity_poly.pdbx_strand_id
1 'polypeptide(L)'
;MISSDAPLLLAAASEMFIQELTLRAWQLVEEGRRKTLQKSDIAAAASRFEHFDFLIDIVPREDTKKVHVSSFVLSSMGVKFSFFVLPLFTRFCA
;
A
#
# COMPACT_ATOMS: atom_id res chain seq x y z
N MET A 1 18.20 21.53 8.85
CA MET A 1 17.37 22.34 7.95
C MET A 1 16.96 21.43 6.79
N ILE A 2 15.68 21.34 6.46
CA ILE A 2 15.17 20.50 5.36
C ILE A 2 15.13 21.37 4.10
N SER A 3 15.60 20.84 2.97
CA SER A 3 15.58 21.54 1.67
C SER A 3 14.14 21.83 1.22
N SER A 4 13.93 22.95 0.51
CA SER A 4 12.62 23.34 -0.05
C SER A 4 11.98 22.27 -0.92
N ASP A 5 12.80 21.46 -1.58
CA ASP A 5 12.35 20.49 -2.58
C ASP A 5 12.06 19.11 -1.97
N ALA A 6 12.49 18.88 -0.72
CA ALA A 6 12.36 17.58 -0.06
C ALA A 6 10.88 17.17 0.15
N PRO A 7 9.96 18.06 0.58
CA PRO A 7 8.54 17.71 0.69
C PRO A 7 7.89 17.37 -0.65
N LEU A 8 8.30 18.05 -1.73
CA LEU A 8 7.77 17.81 -3.08
C LEU A 8 8.20 16.44 -3.60
N LEU A 9 9.47 16.09 -3.45
CA LEU A 9 10.00 14.78 -3.84
C LEU A 9 9.42 13.66 -2.99
N LEU A 10 9.25 13.88 -1.68
CA LEU A 10 8.64 12.89 -0.79
C LEU A 10 7.19 12.62 -1.17
N ALA A 11 6.41 13.64 -1.56
CA ALA A 11 5.04 13.46 -2.00
C ALA A 11 4.97 12.59 -3.28
N ALA A 12 5.81 12.88 -4.27
CA ALA A 12 5.88 12.10 -5.51
C ALA A 12 6.33 10.65 -5.26
N ALA A 13 7.35 10.46 -4.41
CA ALA A 13 7.82 9.12 -4.03
C ALA A 13 6.74 8.34 -3.26
N SER A 14 6.00 9.01 -2.38
CA SER A 14 4.89 8.41 -1.63
C SER A 14 3.75 7.98 -2.56
N GLU A 15 3.46 8.76 -3.61
CA GLU A 15 2.47 8.39 -4.62
C GLU A 15 2.87 7.11 -5.38
N MET A 16 4.12 7.06 -5.86
CA MET A 16 4.65 5.86 -6.53
C MET A 16 4.66 4.65 -5.59
N PHE A 17 5.02 4.86 -4.33
CA PHE A 17 5.02 3.81 -3.32
C PHE A 17 3.63 3.21 -3.08
N ILE A 18 2.59 4.05 -2.93
CA ILE A 18 1.21 3.57 -2.75
C ILE A 18 0.75 2.78 -3.97
N GLN A 19 1.05 3.25 -5.18
CA GLN A 19 0.69 2.55 -6.42
C GLN A 19 1.35 1.16 -6.50
N GLU A 20 2.65 1.09 -6.23
CA GLU A 20 3.43 -0.15 -6.30
C GLU A 20 2.94 -1.18 -5.28
N LEU A 21 2.71 -0.77 -4.02
CA LEU A 21 2.18 -1.64 -2.97
C LEU A 21 0.79 -2.17 -3.34
N THR A 22 -0.06 -1.31 -3.90
CA THR A 22 -1.44 -1.68 -4.29
C THR A 22 -1.43 -2.68 -5.45
N LEU A 23 -0.58 -2.47 -6.47
CA LEU A 23 -0.45 -3.39 -7.59
C LEU A 23 -0.01 -4.79 -7.13
N ARG A 24 0.98 -4.85 -6.25
CA ARG A 24 1.50 -6.10 -5.70
C ARG A 24 0.48 -6.82 -4.82
N ALA A 25 -0.24 -6.09 -3.98
CA ALA A 25 -1.32 -6.66 -3.18
C ALA A 25 -2.50 -7.14 -4.07
N TRP A 26 -2.77 -6.46 -5.19
CA TRP A 26 -3.80 -6.89 -6.14
C TRP A 26 -3.47 -8.21 -6.84
N GLN A 27 -2.21 -8.47 -7.16
CA GLN A 27 -1.79 -9.75 -7.74
C GLN A 27 -2.20 -10.94 -6.85
N LEU A 28 -2.11 -10.79 -5.52
CA LEU A 28 -2.53 -11.81 -4.55
C LEU A 28 -4.04 -12.01 -4.47
N VAL A 29 -4.79 -10.93 -4.69
CA VAL A 29 -6.25 -10.97 -4.78
C VAL A 29 -6.69 -11.75 -6.02
N GLU A 30 -6.03 -11.50 -7.16
CA GLU A 30 -6.26 -12.20 -8.42
C GLU A 30 -5.89 -13.69 -8.33
N GLU A 31 -4.74 -14.01 -7.71
CA GLU A 31 -4.35 -15.40 -7.38
C GLU A 31 -5.43 -16.10 -6.54
N GLY A 32 -6.05 -15.37 -5.59
CA GLY A 32 -7.13 -15.86 -4.74
C GLY A 32 -8.52 -15.85 -5.39
N ARG A 33 -8.66 -15.44 -6.66
CA ARG A 33 -9.95 -15.21 -7.35
C ARG A 33 -10.92 -14.29 -6.59
N ARG A 34 -10.38 -13.43 -5.72
CA ARG A 34 -11.15 -12.44 -4.97
C ARG A 34 -11.21 -11.16 -5.82
N LYS A 35 -12.23 -10.33 -5.62
CA LYS A 35 -12.38 -9.02 -6.29
C LYS A 35 -12.27 -7.86 -5.30
N THR A 36 -11.77 -8.15 -4.10
CA THR A 36 -11.75 -7.24 -2.97
C THR A 36 -10.39 -7.36 -2.31
N LEU A 37 -9.67 -6.24 -2.23
CA LEU A 37 -8.39 -6.14 -1.55
C LEU A 37 -8.59 -6.20 -0.03
N GLN A 38 -7.95 -7.14 0.64
CA GLN A 38 -8.03 -7.29 2.09
C GLN A 38 -6.69 -6.94 2.75
N LYS A 39 -6.73 -6.67 4.07
CA LYS A 39 -5.53 -6.36 4.85
C LYS A 39 -4.53 -7.52 4.88
N SER A 40 -5.03 -8.75 4.82
CA SER A 40 -4.24 -9.98 4.71
C SER A 40 -3.42 -10.03 3.41
N ASP A 41 -3.96 -9.53 2.30
CA ASP A 41 -3.24 -9.48 1.01
C ASP A 41 -2.11 -8.44 1.07
N ILE A 42 -2.31 -7.32 1.75
CA ILE A 42 -1.27 -6.31 1.96
C ILE A 42 -0.15 -6.88 2.85
N ALA A 43 -0.48 -7.61 3.92
CA ALA A 43 0.50 -8.28 4.77
C ALA A 43 1.30 -9.33 4.01
N ALA A 44 0.64 -10.12 3.16
CA ALA A 44 1.28 -11.09 2.31
C ALA A 44 2.18 -10.43 1.25
N ALA A 45 1.74 -9.33 0.62
CA ALA A 45 2.54 -8.57 -0.34
C ALA A 45 3.78 -7.94 0.30
N ALA A 46 3.63 -7.34 1.49
CA ALA A 46 4.74 -6.77 2.25
C ALA A 46 5.79 -7.83 2.63
N SER A 47 5.36 -9.08 2.83
CA SER A 47 6.26 -10.21 3.14
C SER A 47 6.96 -10.79 1.92
N ARG A 48 6.35 -10.70 0.74
CA ARG A 48 6.90 -11.26 -0.50
C ARG A 48 8.04 -10.41 -1.07
N PHE A 49 8.20 -9.16 -0.64
CA PHE A 49 9.18 -8.24 -1.21
C PHE A 49 10.04 -7.55 -0.14
N GLU A 50 11.36 -7.73 -0.24
CA GLU A 50 12.35 -7.21 0.71
C GLU A 50 12.37 -5.67 0.80
N HIS A 51 11.93 -4.96 -0.24
CA HIS A 51 11.84 -3.51 -0.25
C HIS A 51 10.74 -2.97 0.68
N PHE A 52 9.80 -3.81 1.11
CA PHE A 52 8.73 -3.49 2.04
C PHE A 52 9.02 -3.95 3.47
N ASP A 53 10.25 -4.36 3.78
CA ASP A 53 10.61 -4.84 5.12
C ASP A 53 10.43 -3.76 6.21
N PHE A 54 10.52 -2.48 5.85
CA PHE A 54 10.20 -1.39 6.77
C PHE A 54 8.73 -1.36 7.23
N LEU A 55 7.84 -2.12 6.58
CA LEU A 55 6.42 -2.23 6.94
C LEU A 55 6.13 -3.37 7.94
N ILE A 56 7.09 -4.22 8.29
CA ILE A 56 6.84 -5.40 9.15
C ILE A 56 6.28 -5.04 10.53
N ASP A 57 6.75 -3.93 11.11
CA ASP A 57 6.32 -3.46 12.43
C ASP A 57 5.01 -2.67 12.37
N ILE A 58 4.57 -2.30 11.16
CA ILE A 58 3.38 -1.46 10.93
C ILE A 58 2.20 -2.30 10.47
N VAL A 59 2.44 -3.31 9.63
CA VAL A 59 1.40 -4.16 9.05
C VAL A 59 1.17 -5.35 9.97
N PRO A 60 0.03 -5.41 10.68
CA PRO A 60 -0.24 -6.49 11.61
C PRO A 60 -0.36 -7.82 10.85
N ARG A 61 0.53 -8.75 11.17
CA ARG A 61 0.44 -10.15 10.76
C ARG A 61 -0.51 -10.85 11.74
N GLU A 62 -1.39 -11.72 11.24
CA GLU A 62 -2.48 -12.30 12.04
C GLU A 62 -1.99 -13.21 13.19
N ASP A 63 -0.69 -13.48 13.29
CA ASP A 63 -0.09 -14.19 14.41
C ASP A 63 0.94 -13.33 15.15
N THR A 64 0.74 -13.19 16.46
CA THR A 64 1.63 -12.67 17.53
C THR A 64 1.69 -11.16 17.85
N LYS A 65 0.96 -10.85 18.94
CA LYS A 65 1.29 -9.98 20.10
C LYS A 65 1.52 -8.47 19.87
N LYS A 66 0.52 -7.73 20.36
CA LYS A 66 0.50 -6.32 20.81
C LYS A 66 1.89 -5.71 21.11
N VAL A 67 2.32 -4.76 20.28
CA VAL A 67 3.17 -3.64 20.70
C VAL A 67 2.52 -2.36 20.15
N HIS A 68 2.16 -1.47 21.06
CA HIS A 68 1.54 -0.17 20.78
C HIS A 68 2.52 0.75 20.06
N VAL A 69 2.27 1.08 18.79
CA VAL A 69 2.72 2.37 18.21
C VAL A 69 1.66 2.89 17.22
N SER A 70 0.93 3.91 17.68
CA SER A 70 0.19 4.93 16.92
C SER A 70 -0.56 4.54 15.64
N SER A 71 -1.86 4.28 15.82
CA SER A 71 -2.89 4.49 14.81
C SER A 71 -2.93 5.97 14.40
N PHE A 72 -2.21 6.41 13.36
CA PHE A 72 -2.41 7.79 12.85
C PHE A 72 -2.26 8.03 11.35
N VAL A 73 -2.00 7.05 10.50
CA VAL A 73 -1.88 7.33 9.05
C VAL A 73 -2.61 6.29 8.23
N LEU A 74 -3.95 6.27 8.32
CA LEU A 74 -4.79 5.79 7.21
C LEU A 74 -6.30 6.08 7.36
N SER A 75 -6.74 6.81 8.39
CA SER A 75 -8.17 7.12 8.56
C SER A 75 -8.64 8.41 7.89
N SER A 76 -7.74 9.24 7.35
CA SER A 76 -8.10 10.52 6.71
C SER A 76 -7.69 10.67 5.24
N MET A 77 -7.02 9.68 4.64
CA MET A 77 -6.97 9.60 3.19
C MET A 77 -8.21 8.82 2.78
N GLY A 78 -9.32 9.55 2.66
CA GLY A 78 -10.38 9.17 1.76
C GLY A 78 -9.73 8.92 0.41
N VAL A 79 -9.42 7.66 0.13
CA VAL A 79 -8.95 7.12 -1.14
C VAL A 79 -10.06 7.35 -2.16
N LYS A 80 -10.24 8.60 -2.56
CA LYS A 80 -10.64 8.96 -3.92
C LYS A 80 -9.44 8.64 -4.83
N PHE A 81 -8.98 7.38 -4.80
CA PHE A 81 -7.96 6.82 -5.68
C PHE A 81 -8.55 6.50 -7.06
N SER A 82 -9.61 7.23 -7.44
CA SER A 82 -10.50 6.89 -8.55
C SER A 82 -10.35 7.81 -9.75
N PHE A 83 -9.53 8.87 -9.71
CA PHE A 83 -9.53 9.86 -10.79
C PHE A 83 -8.26 9.94 -11.65
N PHE A 84 -7.15 9.33 -11.25
CA PHE A 84 -5.92 9.37 -12.06
C PHE A 84 -5.33 8.01 -12.46
N VAL A 85 -5.84 6.90 -11.89
CA VAL A 85 -5.37 5.52 -12.20
C VAL A 85 -6.29 4.81 -13.21
N LEU A 86 -7.30 5.51 -13.73
CA LEU A 86 -8.33 4.90 -14.58
C LEU A 86 -7.91 4.53 -16.03
N PRO A 87 -6.80 5.00 -16.64
CA PRO A 87 -6.43 4.50 -17.96
C PRO A 87 -5.59 3.20 -17.92
N LEU A 88 -5.05 2.77 -16.77
CA LEU A 88 -4.30 1.52 -16.66
C LEU A 88 -5.11 0.37 -16.04
N PHE A 89 -6.02 0.67 -15.11
CA PHE A 89 -6.91 -0.35 -14.52
C PHE A 89 -7.90 -0.93 -15.56
N THR A 90 -8.31 -0.15 -16.57
CA THR A 90 -9.15 -0.62 -17.68
C THR A 90 -8.44 -1.58 -18.63
N ARG A 91 -7.10 -1.65 -18.60
CA ARG A 91 -6.33 -2.67 -19.34
C ARG A 91 -6.06 -3.94 -18.54
N PHE A 92 -6.28 -3.90 -17.23
CA PHE A 92 -6.07 -5.05 -16.34
C PHE A 92 -7.38 -5.81 -16.02
N CYS A 93 -8.53 -5.22 -16.37
CA CYS A 93 -9.86 -5.79 -16.17
C CYS A 93 -10.53 -6.27 -17.49
N ALA A 94 -9.77 -6.38 -18.59
CA ALA A 94 -10.24 -6.89 -19.89
C ALA A 94 -9.47 -8.16 -20.28
#